data_AF-A0A496YE20-F1
#
_entry.id   AF-A0A496YE20-F1
#
_cell.length_a   1.000
_cell.length_b   1.000
_cell.length_c   1.000
_cell.angle_alpha   90.00
_cell.angle_beta   90.00
_cell.angle_gamma   90.00
#
_symmetry.space_group_name_H-M   'P 1'
#
loop_
_entity.id
_entity.type
_entity.pdbx_description
1 polymer ?
#
loop_
_entity_poly.entity_id
_entity_poly.type
_entity_poly.pdbx_seq_one_letter_code
_entity_poly.pdbx_strand_id
1 'polypeptide(L)'
;MKRKDGFTLIELMVTVLILGVLSATAIPFYHTWMQRAYGTEAALMMKQIMDGEIMYYLSHDNFFPEPSGSTVEVYENGTEVPPGALSRIKEALHTVIPTGHHLDY
;
A
#
# COMPACT_ATOMS: atom_id res chain seq x y z
N MET A 1 21.29 -51.39 15.16
CA MET A 1 19.97 -50.99 14.63
C MET A 1 19.61 -49.63 15.23
N LYS A 2 19.54 -48.56 14.42
CA LYS A 2 19.10 -47.25 14.90
C LYS A 2 17.58 -47.32 15.08
N ARG A 3 17.08 -47.06 16.29
CA ARG A 3 15.64 -46.91 16.55
C ARG A 3 15.19 -45.64 15.82
N LYS A 4 14.17 -45.77 14.96
CA LYS A 4 13.45 -44.61 14.42
C LYS A 4 12.40 -44.25 15.46
N ASP A 5 12.66 -43.22 16.24
CA ASP A 5 11.66 -42.67 17.15
C ASP A 5 10.67 -41.84 16.32
N GLY A 6 9.39 -42.19 16.40
CA GLY A 6 8.30 -41.48 15.74
C GLY A 6 7.69 -40.42 16.66
N PHE A 7 7.12 -39.37 16.07
CA PHE A 7 6.40 -38.31 16.80
C PHE A 7 5.13 -38.88 17.44
N THR A 8 4.81 -38.46 18.66
CA THR A 8 3.61 -38.95 19.35
C THR A 8 2.38 -38.11 18.99
N LEU A 9 1.19 -38.73 18.98
CA LEU A 9 -0.06 -38.01 18.72
C LEU A 9 -0.31 -36.89 19.73
N ILE A 10 0.07 -37.11 21.00
CA ILE A 10 -0.11 -36.11 22.06
C ILE A 10 0.75 -34.86 21.81
N GLU A 11 1.95 -35.05 21.28
CA GLU A 11 2.90 -33.97 20.99
C GLU A 11 2.38 -33.10 19.84
N LEU A 12 1.76 -33.72 18.83
CA LEU A 12 1.07 -33.00 17.76
C LEU A 12 -0.18 -32.26 18.28
N MET A 13 -0.97 -32.86 19.17
CA MET A 13 -2.15 -32.23 19.76
C MET A 13 -1.82 -30.97 20.55
N VAL A 14 -0.80 -31.04 21.42
CA VAL A 14 -0.36 -29.88 22.21
C VAL A 14 0.20 -28.79 21.30
N THR A 15 0.95 -29.17 20.26
CA THR A 15 1.51 -28.21 19.30
C THR A 15 0.41 -27.45 18.56
N VAL A 16 -0.60 -28.14 18.03
CA VAL A 16 -1.72 -27.49 17.32
C VAL A 16 -2.55 -26.63 18.27
N LEU A 17 -2.70 -27.05 19.53
CA LEU A 17 -3.37 -26.24 20.56
C LEU A 17 -2.62 -24.93 20.84
N ILE A 18 -1.30 -24.96 21.01
CA ILE A 18 -0.49 -23.76 21.21
C ILE A 18 -0.54 -22.86 19.96
N LEU A 19 -0.41 -23.44 18.75
CA LEU A 19 -0.52 -22.69 17.49
C LEU A 19 -1.90 -22.05 17.32
N GLY A 20 -2.97 -22.68 17.79
CA GLY A 20 -4.32 -22.12 17.76
C GLY A 20 -4.42 -20.83 18.59
N VAL A 21 -3.88 -20.83 19.82
CA VAL A 21 -3.88 -19.65 20.70
C VAL A 21 -3.00 -18.53 20.11
N LEU A 22 -1.81 -18.87 19.61
CA LEU A 22 -0.92 -17.89 18.98
C LEU A 22 -1.57 -17.29 17.73
N SER A 23 -2.19 -18.11 16.87
CA SER A 23 -2.80 -17.63 15.62
C SER A 23 -3.98 -16.69 15.89
N ALA A 24 -4.81 -17.00 16.89
CA ALA A 24 -5.96 -16.17 17.27
C ALA A 24 -5.56 -14.75 17.69
N THR A 25 -4.39 -14.58 18.30
CA THR A 25 -3.87 -13.27 18.73
C THR A 25 -2.96 -12.61 17.68
N ALA A 26 -2.20 -13.40 16.93
CA ALA A 26 -1.26 -12.91 15.93
C ALA A 26 -1.95 -12.29 14.70
N ILE A 27 -3.08 -12.84 14.26
CA ILE A 27 -3.81 -12.34 13.08
C ILE A 27 -4.29 -10.89 13.26
N PRO A 28 -5.09 -10.53 14.29
CA PRO A 28 -5.54 -9.15 14.47
C PRO A 28 -4.37 -8.17 14.71
N PHE A 29 -3.33 -8.63 15.39
CA PHE A 29 -2.12 -7.85 15.58
C PHE A 29 -1.43 -7.57 14.23
N TYR A 30 -1.24 -8.59 13.40
CA TYR A 30 -0.64 -8.44 12.07
C TYR A 30 -1.42 -7.44 11.20
N HIS A 31 -2.76 -7.50 11.18
CA HIS A 31 -3.58 -6.54 10.45
C HIS A 31 -3.37 -5.10 10.93
N THR A 32 -3.28 -4.89 12.25
CA THR A 32 -3.02 -3.56 12.83
C THR A 32 -1.65 -3.02 12.39
N TRP A 33 -0.63 -3.88 12.33
CA TRP A 33 0.72 -3.50 11.91
C TRP A 33 0.77 -3.17 10.42
N MET A 34 0.06 -3.97 9.61
CA MET A 34 -0.09 -3.73 8.18
C MET A 34 -0.77 -2.38 7.92
N GLN A 35 -1.87 -2.09 8.61
CA GLN A 35 -2.56 -0.80 8.50
C GLN A 35 -1.67 0.38 8.86
N ARG A 36 -0.83 0.25 9.91
CA ARG A 36 0.14 1.29 10.27
C ARG A 36 1.22 1.46 9.19
N ALA A 37 1.72 0.37 8.61
CA ALA A 37 2.67 0.43 7.50
C ALA A 37 2.07 1.17 6.30
N TYR A 38 0.82 0.86 5.93
CA TYR A 38 0.10 1.58 4.87
C TYR A 38 -0.09 3.06 5.20
N GLY A 39 -0.42 3.40 6.46
CA GLY A 39 -0.49 4.79 6.89
C GLY A 39 0.83 5.54 6.72
N THR A 40 1.96 4.89 7.04
CA THR A 40 3.29 5.49 6.83
C THR A 40 3.64 5.63 5.36
N GLU A 41 3.27 4.66 4.52
CA GLU A 41 3.48 4.72 3.08
C GLU A 41 2.66 5.85 2.44
N ALA A 42 1.38 5.99 2.82
CA ALA A 42 0.52 7.07 2.37
C ALA A 42 1.07 8.45 2.75
N ALA A 43 1.60 8.62 3.97
CA ALA A 43 2.24 9.86 4.39
C ALA A 43 3.49 10.20 3.54
N LEU A 44 4.31 9.20 3.21
CA LEU A 44 5.47 9.39 2.33
C LEU A 44 5.04 9.76 0.91
N MET A 45 4.01 9.10 0.36
CA MET A 45 3.47 9.41 -0.96
C MET A 45 2.92 10.83 -1.03
N MET A 46 2.13 11.26 -0.03
CA MET A 46 1.63 12.65 0.03
C MET A 46 2.77 13.67 0.06
N LYS A 47 3.85 13.38 0.79
CA LYS A 47 5.03 14.26 0.81
C LYS A 47 5.69 14.35 -0.58
N GLN A 48 5.80 13.24 -1.31
CA GLN A 48 6.36 13.24 -2.66
C GLN A 48 5.51 14.06 -3.65
N ILE A 49 4.19 13.98 -3.54
CA ILE A 49 3.27 14.79 -4.35
C ILE A 49 3.42 16.27 -3.99
N MET A 50 3.46 16.62 -2.70
CA MET A 50 3.65 17.99 -2.24
C MET A 50 4.99 18.58 -2.73
N ASP A 51 6.07 17.81 -2.62
CA ASP A 51 7.39 18.23 -3.12
C ASP A 51 7.33 18.46 -4.66
N GLY A 52 6.64 17.60 -5.40
CA GLY A 52 6.41 17.75 -6.85
C GLY A 52 5.59 18.99 -7.22
N GLU A 53 4.49 19.25 -6.51
CA GLU A 53 3.66 20.46 -6.69
C GLU A 53 4.44 21.75 -6.39
N ILE A 54 5.27 21.77 -5.35
CA ILE A 54 6.13 22.92 -5.04
C ILE A 54 7.10 23.18 -6.19
N MET A 55 7.74 22.13 -6.73
CA MET A 55 8.64 22.28 -7.89
C MET A 55 7.88 22.76 -9.14
N TYR A 56 6.65 22.29 -9.35
CA TYR A 56 5.80 22.75 -10.45
C TYR A 56 5.48 24.24 -10.31
N TYR A 57 5.07 24.67 -9.11
CA TYR A 57 4.77 26.07 -8.81
C TYR A 57 5.98 26.99 -9.05
N LEU A 58 7.18 26.57 -8.62
CA LEU A 58 8.41 27.33 -8.84
C LEU A 58 8.79 27.49 -10.31
N SER A 59 8.30 26.62 -11.20
CA SER A 59 8.60 26.65 -12.63
C SER A 59 7.51 27.27 -13.49
N HIS A 60 6.23 27.18 -13.08
CA HIS A 60 5.06 27.60 -13.88
C HIS A 60 4.23 28.72 -13.23
N ASP A 61 4.62 29.19 -12.04
CA ASP A 61 3.93 30.24 -11.25
C ASP A 61 2.45 29.90 -10.93
N ASN A 62 2.08 28.63 -11.05
CA ASN A 62 0.75 28.09 -10.81
C ASN A 62 0.85 26.66 -10.28
N PHE A 63 -0.16 26.20 -9.55
CA PHE A 63 -0.26 24.80 -9.12
C PHE A 63 -0.80 23.92 -10.25
N PHE A 64 -0.44 22.65 -10.23
CA PHE A 64 -1.05 21.66 -11.10
C PHE A 64 -2.37 21.17 -10.45
N PRO A 65 -3.40 20.85 -11.25
CA PRO A 65 -3.50 21.07 -12.69
C PRO A 65 -3.78 22.54 -13.04
N GLU A 66 -3.24 22.98 -14.17
CA GLU A 66 -3.51 24.32 -14.68
C GLU A 66 -5.00 24.52 -15.03
N PRO A 67 -5.54 25.73 -14.85
CA PRO A 67 -6.92 26.07 -15.23
C PRO A 67 -7.24 25.92 -16.73
N SER A 68 -6.26 25.62 -17.58
CA SER A 68 -6.32 25.61 -19.05
C SER A 68 -7.01 24.38 -19.67
N GLY A 69 -7.85 23.66 -18.92
CA GLY A 69 -8.62 22.51 -19.44
C GLY A 69 -7.93 21.16 -19.26
N SER A 70 -6.83 21.11 -18.51
CA SER A 70 -6.25 19.86 -18.02
C SER A 70 -7.02 19.37 -16.80
N THR A 71 -8.25 18.90 -16.98
CA THR A 71 -8.96 18.22 -15.88
C THR A 71 -8.21 16.94 -15.53
N VAL A 72 -7.65 16.89 -14.32
CA VAL A 72 -7.23 15.64 -13.70
C VAL A 72 -8.50 15.06 -13.11
N GLU A 73 -9.13 14.17 -13.88
CA GLU A 73 -10.28 13.42 -13.37
C GLU A 73 -9.78 12.50 -12.25
N VAL A 74 -10.33 12.70 -11.05
CA VAL A 74 -10.09 11.81 -9.92
C VAL A 74 -11.04 10.62 -10.10
N TYR A 75 -10.49 9.49 -10.50
CA TYR A 75 -11.27 8.27 -10.75
C TYR A 75 -11.67 7.61 -9.44
N GLU A 76 -12.96 7.32 -9.29
CA GLU A 76 -13.46 6.47 -8.19
C GLU A 76 -12.88 5.05 -8.34
N ASN A 77 -12.68 4.37 -7.20
CA ASN A 77 -12.17 3.01 -7.16
C ASN A 77 -13.05 2.08 -8.02
N GLY A 78 -12.45 1.41 -9.01
CA GLY A 78 -13.14 0.51 -9.94
C GLY A 78 -13.62 1.14 -11.26
N THR A 79 -13.39 2.44 -11.48
CA THR A 79 -13.56 3.05 -12.82
C THR A 79 -12.28 2.92 -13.64
N GLU A 80 -12.41 2.67 -14.95
CA GLU A 80 -11.27 2.57 -15.86
C GLU A 80 -10.59 3.94 -15.96
N VAL A 81 -9.35 4.02 -15.44
CA VAL A 81 -8.50 5.19 -15.62
C VAL A 81 -8.14 5.29 -17.12
N PRO A 82 -8.47 6.39 -17.81
CA PRO A 82 -8.12 6.62 -19.20
C PRO A 82 -6.64 6.42 -19.45
N PRO A 83 -6.28 5.77 -20.58
CA PRO A 83 -4.90 5.54 -20.93
C PRO A 83 -4.08 6.84 -20.90
N GLY A 84 -3.02 6.89 -20.10
CA GLY A 84 -2.08 8.01 -20.05
C GLY A 84 -2.35 9.06 -18.95
N ALA A 85 -3.46 9.01 -18.21
CA ALA A 85 -3.71 9.97 -17.12
C ALA A 85 -2.59 9.96 -16.06
N LEU A 86 -2.18 8.77 -15.62
CA LEU A 86 -1.06 8.59 -14.67
C LEU A 86 0.28 9.04 -15.26
N SER A 87 0.47 8.85 -16.57
CA SER A 87 1.70 9.29 -17.25
C SER A 87 1.80 10.81 -17.28
N ARG A 88 0.69 11.52 -17.51
CA ARG A 88 0.65 12.99 -17.50
C ARG A 88 1.02 13.56 -16.15
N ILE A 89 0.49 12.97 -15.06
CA ILE A 89 0.82 13.43 -13.70
C ILE A 89 2.28 13.14 -13.38
N LYS A 90 2.79 11.96 -13.74
CA LYS A 90 4.20 11.60 -13.57
C LYS A 90 5.14 12.55 -14.33
N GLU A 91 4.78 12.90 -15.55
CA GLU A 91 5.56 13.82 -16.38
C GLU A 91 5.50 15.26 -15.85
N ALA A 92 4.33 15.75 -15.44
CA ALA A 92 4.16 17.10 -14.92
C ALA A 92 4.82 17.31 -13.55
N LEU A 93 4.64 16.36 -12.63
CA LEU A 93 5.11 16.49 -11.25
C LEU A 93 6.47 15.80 -10.99
N HIS A 94 7.04 15.14 -12.00
CA HIS A 94 8.26 14.32 -11.89
C HIS A 94 8.26 13.35 -10.69
N THR A 95 7.08 12.94 -10.24
CA THR A 95 6.90 12.11 -9.06
C THR A 95 6.45 10.71 -9.47
N VAL A 96 6.94 9.69 -8.77
CA VAL A 96 6.52 8.31 -9.01
C VAL A 96 5.26 8.06 -8.19
N ILE A 97 4.13 7.85 -8.86
CA ILE A 97 2.89 7.41 -8.22
C ILE A 97 2.94 5.88 -8.15
N PRO A 98 3.01 5.28 -6.95
CA PRO A 98 2.95 3.82 -6.82
C PRO A 98 1.52 3.38 -7.13
N THR A 99 1.36 2.59 -8.20
CA THR A 99 0.10 1.92 -8.51
C THR A 99 0.27 0.45 -8.18
N GLY A 100 -0.32 -0.02 -7.07
CA GLY A 100 -0.09 -1.43 -6.71
C GLY A 100 -0.74 -2.00 -5.46
N HIS A 101 -1.38 -1.20 -4.60
CA HIS A 101 -2.11 -1.77 -3.45
C HIS A 101 -3.55 -1.33 -3.46
N HIS A 102 -4.45 -2.25 -3.84
CA HIS A 102 -5.87 -2.10 -3.55
C HIS A 102 -6.04 -2.33 -2.05
N LEU A 103 -6.54 -1.30 -1.35
CA LEU A 103 -6.88 -1.41 0.06
C LEU A 103 -8.24 -2.11 0.16
N ASP A 104 -8.23 -3.43 0.10
CA ASP A 104 -9.42 -4.23 0.42
C ASP A 104 -9.52 -4.29 1.95
N TYR A 105 -10.39 -3.45 2.53
CA TYR A 105 -10.76 -3.47 3.93
C TYR A 105 -12.06 -4.23 4.17
#